data_AF-A0A067Q5J3-F1
#
_entry.id   AF-A0A067Q5J3-F1
#
_cell.length_a   1.000
_cell.length_b   1.000
_cell.length_c   1.000
_cell.angle_alpha   90.00
_cell.angle_beta   90.00
_cell.angle_gamma   90.00
#
_symmetry.space_group_name_H-M   'P 1'
#
loop_
_entity.id
_entity.type
_entity.pdbx_description
1 polymer ?
#
loop_
_entity_poly.entity_id
_entity_poly.type
_entity_poly.pdbx_seq_one_letter_code
_entity_poly.pdbx_strand_id
1 'polypeptide(L)'
;CKDRPTPPRGCRSCVYLHCKKCCQIRQHAEKRRCPHSTHTVQSDESEGVSQMSSANTSHRDVFYDPSRPLTKAHYDARARAAQEYQVYTNTLAQQKASEEQMKRNVTILFWDSDDSTAEEFDVNTPVYPYFSLVNCPGSLRTVLGITEDSMIETYDVEKRRWVHHELKTMRDISDSSTLLYRARGIRTGKGMTDEEARATSRGQSKKRPPSTRKSAWPLRYTCFMSDGFEAMETTVGTLAQRFEVGFPGMGGYKKTCWNWHSRIWRDATDEQRHQAIVAGTSKEGEWRNLVKAVEKSQDARTSER
;
A
#
# COMPACT_ATOMS: atom_id res chain seq x y z
N CYS A 1 -12.15 23.13 32.58
CA CYS A 1 -10.74 22.67 32.66
C CYS A 1 -10.01 23.13 33.92
N LYS A 2 -10.64 23.93 34.81
CA LYS A 2 -9.96 24.43 36.01
C LYS A 2 -9.76 23.37 37.10
N ASP A 3 -10.45 22.23 37.04
CA ASP A 3 -10.46 21.26 38.15
C ASP A 3 -9.88 19.88 37.77
N ARG A 4 -8.71 19.82 37.10
CA ARG A 4 -8.01 18.53 36.92
C ARG A 4 -6.50 18.61 37.24
N PRO A 5 -5.95 17.63 37.97
CA PRO A 5 -4.58 17.65 38.48
C PRO A 5 -3.49 17.22 37.48
N THR A 6 -3.80 17.03 36.19
CA THR A 6 -2.80 16.63 35.19
C THR A 6 -2.93 17.42 33.89
N PRO A 7 -1.81 17.99 33.36
CA PRO A 7 -1.86 18.82 32.17
C PRO A 7 -2.20 17.96 30.93
N PRO A 8 -3.15 18.38 30.09
CA PRO A 8 -3.51 17.66 28.88
C PRO A 8 -2.35 17.75 27.86
N ARG A 9 -1.92 16.59 27.33
CA ARG A 9 -0.94 16.52 26.24
C ARG A 9 -1.37 17.42 25.07
N GLY A 10 -0.46 18.28 24.61
CA GLY A 10 -0.68 19.21 23.50
C GLY A 10 -1.07 18.51 22.19
N CYS A 11 -1.85 19.18 21.35
CA CYS A 11 -2.21 18.67 20.03
C CYS A 11 -0.99 18.71 19.10
N ARG A 12 -0.46 17.54 18.68
CA ARG A 12 0.77 17.42 17.87
C ARG A 12 0.73 18.11 16.51
N SER A 13 -0.47 18.41 16.00
CA SER A 13 -0.68 19.06 14.69
C SER A 13 -1.05 20.55 14.80
N CYS A 14 -1.18 21.09 16.02
CA CYS A 14 -1.54 22.49 16.20
C CYS A 14 -0.29 23.37 16.23
N VAL A 15 -0.10 24.19 15.20
CA VAL A 15 0.98 25.21 15.10
C VAL A 15 1.02 26.15 16.31
N TYR A 16 -0.09 26.26 17.05
CA TYR A 16 -0.25 27.18 18.17
C TYR A 16 -0.27 26.51 19.55
N LEU A 17 0.14 25.23 19.64
CA LEU A 17 0.30 24.48 20.90
C LEU A 17 -0.97 24.40 21.78
N HIS A 18 -2.16 24.46 21.19
CA HIS A 18 -3.41 24.32 21.96
C HIS A 18 -3.64 22.89 22.44
N CYS A 19 -4.28 22.73 23.59
CA CYS A 19 -4.80 21.43 24.02
C CYS A 19 -5.91 20.95 23.06
N LYS A 20 -6.17 19.65 23.05
CA LYS A 20 -7.07 19.00 22.06
C LYS A 20 -8.48 19.63 21.98
N LYS A 21 -9.05 20.05 23.12
CA LYS A 21 -10.37 20.72 23.17
C LYS A 21 -10.32 22.17 22.65
N CYS A 22 -9.31 22.95 23.04
CA CYS A 22 -9.17 24.33 22.57
C CYS A 22 -8.81 24.39 21.07
N CYS A 23 -8.13 23.38 20.54
CA CYS A 23 -7.82 23.26 19.12
C CYS A 23 -9.09 23.13 18.26
N GLN A 24 -10.07 22.32 18.68
CA GLN A 24 -11.35 22.20 17.97
C GLN A 24 -12.15 23.51 18.02
N ILE A 25 -12.22 24.15 19.20
CA ILE A 25 -12.92 25.44 19.34
C ILE A 25 -12.28 26.52 18.45
N ARG A 26 -10.95 26.51 18.30
CA ARG A 26 -10.22 27.47 17.45
C ARG A 26 -10.28 27.17 15.96
N GLN A 27 -10.46 25.91 15.56
CA GLN A 27 -10.77 25.58 14.15
C GLN A 27 -12.11 26.19 13.72
N HIS A 28 -13.01 26.47 14.67
CA HIS A 28 -14.32 27.07 14.40
C HIS A 28 -14.42 28.58 14.65
N ALA A 29 -13.42 29.21 15.29
CA ALA A 29 -13.48 30.63 15.65
C ALA A 29 -12.16 31.33 15.33
N GLU A 30 -12.22 32.30 14.41
CA GLU A 30 -11.08 33.13 14.08
C GLU A 30 -10.66 34.02 15.27
N LYS A 31 -9.35 33.99 15.56
CA LYS A 31 -8.57 35.01 16.28
C LYS A 31 -8.81 35.20 17.80
N ARG A 32 -8.57 34.16 18.61
CA ARG A 32 -8.11 34.37 20.02
C ARG A 32 -6.87 33.53 20.37
N ARG A 33 -5.96 34.09 21.18
CA ARG A 33 -4.84 33.36 21.82
C ARG A 33 -5.39 32.59 23.03
N CYS A 34 -4.85 31.40 23.29
CA CYS A 34 -5.29 30.61 24.45
C CYS A 34 -4.79 31.29 25.74
N PRO A 35 -5.66 31.55 26.73
CA PRO A 35 -5.28 32.20 27.99
C PRO A 35 -4.36 31.34 28.88
N HIS A 36 -3.98 30.13 28.46
CA HIS A 36 -3.11 29.21 29.19
C HIS A 36 -1.75 28.96 28.52
N SER A 37 -1.30 29.79 27.57
CA SER A 37 0.00 29.61 26.90
C SER A 37 1.22 30.06 27.73
N THR A 38 1.21 29.82 29.04
CA THR A 38 2.42 29.87 29.87
C THR A 38 2.94 28.45 30.05
N HIS A 39 3.38 27.84 28.95
CA HIS A 39 4.17 26.62 29.00
C HIS A 39 5.64 27.01 28.92
N THR A 40 6.23 27.32 30.07
CA THR A 40 7.69 27.20 30.24
C THR A 40 7.98 25.71 30.13
N VAL A 41 8.64 25.30 29.04
CA VAL A 41 9.12 23.93 28.88
C VAL A 41 10.25 23.75 29.89
N GLN A 42 9.90 23.29 31.09
CA GLN A 42 10.88 22.72 32.01
C GLN A 42 11.29 21.37 31.44
N SER A 43 12.54 21.31 30.98
CA SER A 43 13.26 20.07 30.75
C SER A 43 13.41 19.36 32.09
N ASP A 44 12.65 18.30 32.30
CA ASP A 44 12.84 17.36 33.41
C ASP A 44 14.22 16.71 33.29
N GLU A 45 15.16 17.19 34.08
CA GLU A 45 16.34 16.42 34.50
C GLU A 45 15.86 15.38 35.51
N SER A 46 15.80 14.12 35.07
CA SER A 46 15.68 12.97 35.97
C SER A 46 17.01 12.25 36.01
N GLU A 47 17.73 12.48 37.12
CA GLU A 47 18.85 11.67 37.60
C GLU A 47 18.35 10.27 37.98
N GLY A 48 19.06 9.22 37.57
CA GLY A 48 18.71 7.87 37.96
C GLY A 48 19.35 6.73 37.16
N VAL A 49 20.67 6.60 37.28
CA VAL A 49 21.44 5.33 37.31
C VAL A 49 21.07 4.20 36.33
N SER A 50 21.91 3.99 35.32
CA SER A 50 22.47 2.67 34.98
C SER A 50 23.68 2.82 34.07
N GLN A 51 24.87 2.81 34.69
CA GLN A 51 26.16 2.67 34.03
C GLN A 51 26.30 1.23 33.52
N MET A 52 26.14 1.01 32.22
CA MET A 52 26.87 -0.03 31.49
C MET A 52 27.30 0.50 30.11
N SER A 53 28.58 0.84 30.03
CA SER A 53 29.45 0.75 28.85
C SER A 53 28.84 1.08 27.47
N SER A 54 28.60 2.38 27.25
CA SER A 54 28.50 2.98 25.90
C SER A 54 29.84 3.62 25.52
N ALA A 55 30.82 2.79 25.19
CA ALA A 55 32.11 3.25 24.68
C ALA A 55 32.33 2.63 23.29
N ASN A 56 31.83 3.31 22.24
CA ASN A 56 32.39 3.28 20.87
C ASN A 56 31.53 3.97 19.77
N THR A 57 30.66 4.94 20.11
CA THR A 57 29.92 5.72 19.10
C THR A 57 30.33 7.19 18.98
N SER A 58 31.32 7.67 19.75
CA SER A 58 31.75 9.08 19.73
C SER A 58 32.70 9.45 18.56
N HIS A 59 33.07 8.51 17.69
CA HIS A 59 34.05 8.74 16.62
C HIS A 59 33.45 8.80 15.21
N ARG A 60 32.22 9.30 15.05
CA ARG A 60 31.59 9.46 13.72
C ARG A 60 31.11 10.86 13.34
N ASP A 61 31.12 11.82 14.25
CA ASP A 61 30.61 13.19 13.99
C ASP A 61 31.69 14.28 13.98
N VAL A 62 32.98 13.94 13.95
CA VAL A 62 34.07 14.94 13.84
C VAL A 62 34.27 15.44 12.39
N PHE A 63 33.56 14.86 11.41
CA PHE A 63 33.78 15.17 9.99
C PHE A 63 32.94 16.33 9.44
N TYR A 64 31.97 16.84 10.21
CA TYR A 64 31.21 18.03 9.83
C TYR A 64 31.42 19.11 10.88
N ASP A 65 32.33 20.04 10.59
CA ASP A 65 32.42 21.30 11.31
C ASP A 65 31.32 22.25 10.77
N PRO A 66 30.21 22.46 11.51
CA PRO A 66 29.11 23.30 11.03
C PRO A 66 29.50 24.77 10.88
N SER A 67 30.69 25.18 11.37
CA SER A 67 31.19 26.54 11.21
C SER A 67 31.88 26.78 9.86
N ARG A 68 32.26 25.72 9.13
CA ARG A 68 32.89 25.86 7.81
C ARG A 68 31.81 25.99 6.73
N PRO A 69 31.81 27.06 5.92
CA PRO A 69 30.90 27.17 4.80
C PRO A 69 31.15 26.01 3.83
N LEU A 70 30.06 25.42 3.32
CA LEU A 70 30.13 24.35 2.32
C LEU A 70 31.00 24.79 1.13
N THR A 71 31.83 23.88 0.62
CA THR A 71 32.63 24.19 -0.57
C THR A 71 31.74 24.31 -1.80
N LYS A 72 32.18 25.07 -2.83
CA LYS A 72 31.46 25.19 -4.12
C LYS A 72 31.05 23.82 -4.69
N ALA A 73 31.93 22.82 -4.57
CA ALA A 73 31.66 21.46 -5.03
C ALA A 73 30.41 20.83 -4.37
N HIS A 74 30.14 21.12 -3.09
CA HIS A 74 28.94 20.65 -2.41
C HIS A 74 27.67 21.31 -2.95
N TYR A 75 27.71 22.61 -3.23
CA TYR A 75 26.59 23.32 -3.85
C TYR A 75 26.33 22.82 -5.27
N ASP A 76 27.38 22.62 -6.06
CA ASP A 76 27.27 22.06 -7.41
C ASP A 76 26.71 20.63 -7.38
N ALA A 77 27.16 19.80 -6.44
CA ALA A 77 26.62 18.45 -6.25
C ALA A 77 25.14 18.46 -5.85
N ARG A 78 24.73 19.37 -4.95
CA ARG A 78 23.33 19.55 -4.57
C ARG A 78 22.47 20.03 -5.74
N ALA A 79 22.99 20.92 -6.57
CA ALA A 79 22.31 21.39 -7.77
C ALA A 79 22.13 20.26 -8.80
N ARG A 80 23.17 19.46 -9.08
CA ARG A 80 23.07 18.29 -9.95
C ARG A 80 22.07 17.27 -9.42
N ALA A 81 22.14 16.92 -8.14
CA ALA A 81 21.19 15.99 -7.52
C ALA A 81 19.74 16.50 -7.62
N ALA A 82 19.51 17.82 -7.48
CA ALA A 82 18.18 18.41 -7.65
C ALA A 82 17.68 18.30 -9.10
N GLN A 83 18.54 18.56 -10.09
CA GLN A 83 18.23 18.40 -11.52
C GLN A 83 17.94 16.94 -11.88
N GLU A 84 18.77 16.01 -11.43
CA GLU A 84 18.59 14.57 -11.64
C GLU A 84 17.28 14.07 -11.03
N TYR A 85 16.97 14.50 -9.80
CA TYR A 85 15.71 14.19 -9.16
C TYR A 85 14.51 14.74 -9.96
N GLN A 86 14.60 15.97 -10.45
CA GLN A 86 13.55 16.57 -11.29
C GLN A 86 13.33 15.76 -12.57
N VAL A 87 14.40 15.39 -13.28
CA VAL A 87 14.33 14.54 -14.48
C VAL A 87 13.69 13.20 -14.15
N TYR A 88 14.16 12.53 -13.11
CA TYR A 88 13.61 11.24 -12.66
C TYR A 88 12.10 11.33 -12.36
N THR A 89 11.67 12.35 -11.61
CA THR A 89 10.25 12.54 -11.30
C THR A 89 9.40 12.79 -12.54
N ASN A 90 9.91 13.56 -13.51
CA ASN A 90 9.22 13.82 -14.77
C ASN A 90 9.11 12.54 -15.62
N THR A 91 10.18 11.75 -15.72
CA THR A 91 10.17 10.47 -16.44
C THR A 91 9.18 9.50 -15.82
N LEU A 92 9.15 9.38 -14.48
CA LEU A 92 8.20 8.52 -13.79
C LEU A 92 6.75 8.98 -14.01
N ALA A 93 6.50 10.29 -14.00
CA ALA A 93 5.19 10.84 -14.29
C ALA A 93 4.74 10.56 -15.74
N GLN A 94 5.64 10.69 -16.71
CA GLN A 94 5.37 10.36 -18.12
C GLN A 94 5.07 8.88 -18.32
N GLN A 95 5.85 7.99 -17.69
CA GLN A 95 5.61 6.54 -17.74
C GLN A 95 4.23 6.21 -17.16
N LYS A 96 3.92 6.73 -15.97
CA LYS A 96 2.62 6.51 -15.34
C LYS A 96 1.46 7.02 -16.18
N ALA A 97 1.59 8.21 -16.78
CA ALA A 97 0.58 8.75 -17.68
C ALA A 97 0.39 7.87 -18.93
N SER A 98 1.48 7.35 -19.50
CA SER A 98 1.42 6.43 -20.65
C SER A 98 0.75 5.10 -20.31
N GLU A 99 1.04 4.53 -19.14
CA GLU A 99 0.38 3.31 -18.65
C GLU A 99 -1.11 3.53 -18.39
N GLU A 100 -1.47 4.67 -17.81
CA GLU A 100 -2.87 5.05 -17.60
C GLU A 100 -3.61 5.28 -18.92
N GLN A 101 -2.94 5.82 -19.94
CA GLN A 101 -3.51 5.98 -21.27
C GLN A 101 -3.73 4.63 -21.96
N MET A 102 -2.77 3.70 -21.87
CA MET A 102 -2.92 2.35 -22.44
C MET A 102 -4.10 1.59 -21.82
N LYS A 103 -4.35 1.75 -20.51
CA LYS A 103 -5.49 1.13 -19.81
C LYS A 103 -6.86 1.61 -20.29
N ARG A 104 -6.93 2.78 -20.94
CA ARG A 104 -8.19 3.33 -21.46
C ARG A 104 -8.57 2.73 -22.81
N ASN A 105 -7.63 2.16 -23.54
CA ASN A 105 -7.91 1.52 -24.83
C ASN A 105 -8.45 0.11 -24.60
N VAL A 106 -9.62 -0.15 -25.17
CA VAL A 106 -10.34 -1.41 -25.04
C VAL A 106 -10.69 -1.89 -26.43
N THR A 107 -10.44 -3.17 -26.68
CA THR A 107 -10.79 -3.82 -27.94
C THR A 107 -12.17 -4.48 -27.80
N ILE A 108 -13.08 -4.17 -28.71
CA ILE A 108 -14.41 -4.79 -28.80
C ILE A 108 -14.36 -5.82 -29.92
N LEU A 109 -14.72 -7.06 -29.60
CA LEU A 109 -14.99 -8.10 -30.60
C LEU A 109 -16.50 -8.25 -30.75
N PHE A 110 -17.00 -8.06 -31.96
CA PHE A 110 -18.43 -8.06 -32.26
C PHE A 110 -18.80 -9.10 -33.32
N TRP A 111 -19.80 -9.93 -33.02
CA TRP A 111 -20.42 -10.84 -33.98
C TRP A 111 -21.82 -10.34 -34.36
N ASP A 112 -22.03 -10.08 -35.64
CA ASP A 112 -23.26 -9.54 -36.21
C ASP A 112 -24.22 -10.61 -36.77
N SER A 113 -23.67 -11.79 -37.09
CA SER A 113 -24.35 -12.89 -37.76
C SER A 113 -23.76 -14.24 -37.32
N ASP A 114 -24.54 -15.32 -37.45
CA ASP A 114 -24.08 -16.66 -37.09
C ASP A 114 -22.94 -17.10 -38.02
N ASP A 115 -21.93 -17.76 -37.45
CA ASP A 115 -20.74 -18.26 -38.14
C ASP A 115 -19.84 -17.18 -38.81
N SER A 116 -20.09 -15.90 -38.53
CA SER A 116 -19.22 -14.80 -38.98
C SER A 116 -17.95 -14.70 -38.13
N THR A 117 -16.92 -14.05 -38.68
CA THR A 117 -15.72 -13.66 -37.92
C THR A 117 -16.01 -12.38 -37.16
N ALA A 118 -15.50 -12.26 -35.94
CA ALA A 118 -15.66 -11.04 -35.16
C ALA A 118 -15.06 -9.83 -35.90
N GLU A 119 -15.80 -8.73 -35.90
CA GLU A 119 -15.27 -7.41 -36.20
C GLU A 119 -14.56 -6.85 -34.95
N GLU A 120 -13.36 -6.32 -35.15
CA GLU A 120 -12.51 -5.82 -34.07
C GLU A 120 -12.47 -4.29 -34.08
N PHE A 121 -12.73 -3.68 -32.92
CA PHE A 121 -12.75 -2.23 -32.77
C PHE A 121 -11.97 -1.77 -31.54
N ASP A 122 -11.03 -0.86 -31.75
CA ASP A 122 -10.32 -0.20 -30.64
C ASP A 122 -11.05 1.06 -30.20
N VAL A 123 -11.46 1.08 -28.93
CA VAL A 123 -12.23 2.15 -28.33
C VAL A 123 -11.50 2.74 -27.13
N ASN A 124 -11.34 4.05 -27.15
CA ASN A 124 -10.81 4.78 -26.00
C ASN A 124 -11.94 5.05 -24.98
N THR A 125 -11.72 4.61 -23.75
CA THR A 125 -12.67 4.74 -22.64
C THR A 125 -12.38 6.01 -21.84
N PRO A 126 -13.27 7.02 -21.86
CA PRO A 126 -13.01 8.29 -21.18
C PRO A 126 -12.97 8.15 -19.64
N VAL A 127 -13.67 7.16 -19.08
CA VAL A 127 -13.86 6.96 -17.64
C VAL A 127 -13.40 5.57 -17.21
N TYR A 128 -12.09 5.31 -17.17
CA TYR A 128 -11.57 4.04 -16.65
C TYR A 128 -11.78 3.92 -15.12
N PRO A 129 -12.18 2.74 -14.58
CA PRO A 129 -12.31 1.43 -15.22
C PRO A 129 -13.72 1.10 -15.71
N TYR A 130 -14.55 2.09 -16.05
CA TYR A 130 -15.94 1.87 -16.45
C TYR A 130 -16.14 2.09 -17.95
N PHE A 131 -16.71 1.10 -18.61
CA PHE A 131 -17.07 1.15 -20.02
C PHE A 131 -18.59 1.23 -20.20
N SER A 132 -19.03 2.03 -21.16
CA SER A 132 -20.43 2.09 -21.60
C SER A 132 -20.45 2.33 -23.10
N LEU A 133 -21.35 1.65 -23.80
CA LEU A 133 -21.52 1.78 -25.25
C LEU A 133 -21.99 3.19 -25.66
N VAL A 134 -22.60 3.95 -24.75
CA VAL A 134 -22.95 5.37 -24.99
C VAL A 134 -21.71 6.22 -25.25
N ASN A 135 -20.57 5.86 -24.65
CA ASN A 135 -19.31 6.58 -24.81
C ASN A 135 -18.56 6.21 -26.10
N CYS A 136 -19.05 5.23 -26.86
CA CYS A 136 -18.46 4.88 -28.15
C CYS A 136 -18.72 5.97 -29.20
N PRO A 137 -17.77 6.19 -30.14
CA PRO A 137 -17.99 7.07 -31.28
C PRO A 137 -19.29 6.72 -32.04
N GLY A 138 -20.00 7.73 -32.54
CA GLY A 138 -21.25 7.53 -33.27
C GLY A 138 -21.10 6.61 -34.49
N SER A 139 -19.97 6.71 -35.21
CA SER A 139 -19.64 5.83 -36.33
C SER A 139 -19.59 4.36 -35.93
N LEU A 140 -18.96 4.06 -34.79
CA LEU A 140 -18.90 2.69 -34.27
C LEU A 140 -20.28 2.17 -33.89
N ARG A 141 -21.12 3.00 -33.25
CA ARG A 141 -22.49 2.60 -32.91
C ARG A 141 -23.31 2.27 -34.17
N THR A 142 -23.13 3.02 -35.25
CA THR A 142 -23.77 2.73 -36.54
C THR A 142 -23.30 1.39 -37.12
N VAL A 143 -21.99 1.10 -37.10
CA VAL A 143 -21.43 -0.17 -37.60
C VAL A 143 -21.95 -1.36 -36.79
N LEU A 144 -22.00 -1.23 -35.47
CA LEU A 144 -22.55 -2.25 -34.58
C LEU A 144 -24.08 -2.44 -34.72
N GLY A 145 -24.75 -1.63 -35.54
CA GLY A 145 -26.21 -1.64 -35.68
C GLY A 145 -26.94 -1.22 -34.39
N ILE A 146 -26.26 -0.46 -33.52
CA ILE A 146 -26.77 -0.07 -32.21
C ILE A 146 -27.60 1.22 -32.35
N THR A 147 -28.93 1.07 -32.27
CA THR A 147 -29.87 2.17 -32.00
C THR A 147 -30.14 2.30 -30.49
N GLU A 148 -30.77 3.39 -30.03
CA GLU A 148 -31.09 3.57 -28.60
C GLU A 148 -31.94 2.44 -28.01
N ASP A 149 -32.72 1.77 -28.85
CA ASP A 149 -33.60 0.64 -28.50
C ASP A 149 -33.00 -0.73 -28.85
N SER A 150 -31.78 -0.77 -29.42
CA SER A 150 -31.15 -2.01 -29.82
C SER A 150 -30.67 -2.80 -28.60
N MET A 151 -31.06 -4.06 -28.56
CA MET A 151 -30.61 -5.01 -27.55
C MET A 151 -29.34 -5.69 -28.06
N ILE A 152 -28.24 -5.54 -27.32
CA ILE A 152 -26.98 -6.24 -27.58
C ILE A 152 -26.68 -7.19 -26.41
N GLU A 153 -25.97 -8.27 -26.70
CA GLU A 153 -25.52 -9.20 -25.67
C GLU A 153 -24.02 -9.03 -25.45
N THR A 154 -23.60 -9.16 -24.19
CA THR A 154 -22.19 -9.17 -23.82
C THR A 154 -21.86 -10.41 -23.01
N TYR A 155 -20.62 -10.90 -23.13
CA TYR A 155 -20.19 -12.05 -22.35
C TYR A 155 -19.83 -11.62 -20.91
N ASP A 156 -20.59 -12.11 -19.95
CA ASP A 156 -20.29 -11.99 -18.51
C ASP A 156 -19.32 -13.10 -18.13
N VAL A 157 -18.07 -12.71 -17.82
CA VAL A 157 -16.98 -13.62 -17.50
C VAL A 157 -17.22 -14.36 -16.18
N GLU A 158 -17.84 -13.71 -15.19
CA GLU A 158 -18.11 -14.32 -13.88
C GLU A 158 -19.19 -15.39 -14.01
N LYS A 159 -20.27 -15.07 -14.75
CA LYS A 159 -21.38 -16.00 -14.98
C LYS A 159 -21.14 -16.99 -16.12
N ARG A 160 -20.05 -16.82 -16.87
CA ARG A 160 -19.69 -17.59 -18.07
C ARG A 160 -20.84 -17.75 -19.05
N ARG A 161 -21.58 -16.65 -19.27
CA ARG A 161 -22.74 -16.63 -20.16
C ARG A 161 -22.93 -15.27 -20.79
N TRP A 162 -23.58 -15.26 -21.94
CA TRP A 162 -24.06 -14.05 -22.58
C TRP A 162 -25.23 -13.47 -21.78
N VAL A 163 -25.18 -12.17 -21.54
CA VAL A 163 -26.22 -11.41 -20.85
C VAL A 163 -26.61 -10.20 -21.69
N HIS A 164 -27.87 -9.78 -21.60
CA HIS A 164 -28.31 -8.55 -22.24
C HIS A 164 -27.60 -7.35 -21.59
N HIS A 165 -27.15 -6.42 -22.44
CA HIS A 165 -26.41 -5.24 -22.02
C HIS A 165 -27.09 -4.00 -22.60
N GLU A 166 -27.60 -3.13 -21.73
CA GLU A 166 -28.17 -1.86 -22.19
C GLU A 166 -27.05 -0.85 -22.46
N LEU A 167 -27.27 0.08 -23.38
CA LEU A 167 -26.22 1.04 -23.78
C LEU A 167 -25.70 1.87 -22.61
N LYS A 168 -26.62 2.26 -21.72
CA LYS A 168 -26.32 3.07 -20.53
C LYS A 168 -25.71 2.26 -19.38
N THR A 169 -25.74 0.93 -19.45
CA THR A 169 -25.16 0.09 -18.41
C THR A 169 -23.65 0.29 -18.40
N MET A 170 -23.13 0.72 -17.25
CA MET A 170 -21.68 0.79 -17.02
C MET A 170 -21.16 -0.59 -16.62
N ARG A 171 -20.06 -1.00 -17.25
CA ARG A 171 -19.35 -2.25 -16.98
C ARG A 171 -17.96 -1.95 -16.43
N ASP A 172 -17.56 -2.67 -15.38
CA ASP A 172 -16.17 -2.65 -14.92
C ASP A 172 -15.28 -3.43 -15.91
N ILE A 173 -14.24 -2.77 -16.40
CA ILE A 173 -13.24 -3.27 -17.36
C ILE A 173 -11.84 -3.26 -16.76
N SER A 174 -11.70 -3.12 -15.44
CA SER A 174 -10.42 -3.12 -14.75
C SER A 174 -9.54 -4.33 -15.09
N ASP A 175 -10.19 -5.50 -15.25
CA ASP A 175 -9.54 -6.79 -15.49
C ASP A 175 -9.59 -7.26 -16.96
N SER A 176 -10.21 -6.52 -17.87
CA SER A 176 -10.30 -6.93 -19.28
C SER A 176 -10.05 -5.79 -20.26
N SER A 177 -9.04 -5.95 -21.12
CA SER A 177 -8.80 -5.09 -22.27
C SER A 177 -9.63 -5.48 -23.49
N THR A 178 -10.30 -6.63 -23.47
CA THR A 178 -11.10 -7.13 -24.60
C THR A 178 -12.53 -7.39 -24.14
N LEU A 179 -13.51 -6.81 -24.82
CA LEU A 179 -14.93 -7.00 -24.53
C LEU A 179 -15.59 -7.76 -25.67
N LEU A 180 -16.34 -8.80 -25.31
CA LEU A 180 -17.06 -9.63 -26.26
C LEU A 180 -18.51 -9.16 -26.33
N TYR A 181 -18.97 -8.81 -27.53
CA TYR A 181 -20.35 -8.41 -27.81
C TYR A 181 -20.89 -9.20 -28.99
N ARG A 182 -22.20 -9.38 -29.05
CA ARG A 182 -22.87 -9.95 -30.22
C ARG A 182 -24.26 -9.37 -30.40
N ALA A 183 -24.72 -9.34 -31.64
CA ALA A 183 -26.10 -9.00 -31.95
C ALA A 183 -27.06 -9.99 -31.27
N ARG A 184 -28.26 -9.51 -30.91
CA ARG A 184 -29.25 -10.34 -30.23
C ARG A 184 -29.67 -11.51 -31.11
N GLY A 185 -29.65 -12.72 -30.52
CA GLY A 185 -30.08 -13.94 -31.19
C GLY A 185 -28.96 -14.71 -31.86
N ILE A 186 -27.78 -14.12 -32.03
CA ILE A 186 -26.58 -14.81 -32.52
C ILE A 186 -26.15 -15.83 -31.48
N ARG A 187 -25.92 -17.07 -31.93
CA ARG A 187 -25.55 -18.21 -31.08
C ARG A 187 -24.18 -18.75 -31.41
N THR A 188 -23.72 -18.62 -32.64
CA THR A 188 -22.42 -19.12 -33.10
C THR A 188 -21.63 -18.02 -33.79
N GLY A 189 -20.31 -18.17 -33.80
CA GLY A 189 -19.40 -17.28 -34.50
C GLY A 189 -18.03 -17.91 -34.57
N LYS A 190 -17.29 -17.66 -35.65
CA LYS A 190 -15.92 -18.18 -35.79
C LYS A 190 -15.05 -17.59 -34.69
N GLY A 191 -14.42 -18.47 -33.91
CA GLY A 191 -13.58 -18.10 -32.77
C GLY A 191 -14.33 -17.60 -31.53
N MET A 192 -15.67 -17.57 -31.52
CA MET A 192 -16.45 -17.09 -30.36
C MET A 192 -16.15 -17.89 -29.10
N THR A 193 -16.24 -19.22 -29.17
CA THR A 193 -15.94 -20.12 -28.04
C THR A 193 -14.49 -19.99 -27.56
N ASP A 194 -13.54 -19.80 -28.49
CA ASP A 194 -12.13 -19.61 -28.15
C ASP A 194 -11.91 -18.29 -27.42
N GLU A 195 -12.58 -17.22 -27.85
CA GLU A 195 -12.54 -15.92 -27.17
C GLU A 195 -13.25 -15.95 -25.82
N GLU A 196 -14.37 -16.66 -25.68
CA GLU A 196 -15.02 -16.89 -24.39
C GLU A 196 -14.08 -17.62 -23.42
N ALA A 197 -13.39 -18.66 -23.91
CA ALA A 197 -12.39 -19.39 -23.13
C ALA A 197 -11.20 -18.49 -22.76
N ARG A 198 -10.69 -17.68 -23.70
CA ARG A 198 -9.63 -16.69 -23.44
C ARG A 198 -10.07 -15.66 -22.41
N ALA A 199 -11.25 -15.05 -22.57
CA ALA A 199 -11.82 -14.09 -21.64
C ALA A 199 -12.01 -14.72 -20.25
N THR A 200 -12.47 -15.96 -20.18
CA THR A 200 -12.60 -16.72 -18.92
C THR A 200 -11.24 -17.01 -18.28
N SER A 201 -10.22 -17.31 -19.07
CA SER A 201 -8.85 -17.54 -18.57
C SER A 201 -8.15 -16.26 -18.12
N ARG A 202 -8.48 -15.11 -18.72
CA ARG A 202 -7.94 -13.77 -18.41
C ARG A 202 -8.67 -13.10 -17.25
N GLY A 203 -10.00 -13.17 -17.23
CA GLY A 203 -10.89 -12.59 -16.21
C GLY A 203 -11.13 -13.51 -15.02
N GLN A 204 -10.73 -14.79 -15.11
CA GLN A 204 -9.94 -15.34 -14.01
C GLN A 204 -8.63 -14.57 -14.01
N SER A 205 -8.67 -13.30 -13.62
CA SER A 205 -7.53 -12.68 -12.99
C SER A 205 -7.22 -13.72 -11.92
N LYS A 206 -6.15 -14.52 -12.16
CA LYS A 206 -5.58 -15.42 -11.16
C LYS A 206 -5.68 -14.55 -9.95
N LYS A 207 -6.58 -14.81 -8.97
CA LYS A 207 -6.71 -13.98 -7.78
C LYS A 207 -5.27 -13.82 -7.37
N ARG A 208 -4.61 -12.66 -7.67
CA ARG A 208 -3.15 -12.63 -7.97
C ARG A 208 -2.55 -13.67 -7.06
N PRO A 209 -2.02 -14.84 -7.47
CA PRO A 209 -1.85 -15.99 -6.56
C PRO A 209 -1.38 -15.42 -5.23
N PRO A 210 -2.29 -15.40 -4.21
CA PRO A 210 -2.55 -14.25 -3.31
C PRO A 210 -1.29 -13.46 -3.30
N SER A 211 -1.22 -12.32 -4.06
CA SER A 211 0.03 -11.83 -4.68
C SER A 211 1.13 -12.16 -3.72
N THR A 212 2.32 -12.53 -4.15
CA THR A 212 3.43 -12.41 -3.22
C THR A 212 3.58 -10.94 -2.76
N ARG A 213 2.53 -10.19 -2.30
CA ARG A 213 2.28 -9.74 -0.92
C ARG A 213 3.59 -10.03 -0.29
N LYS A 214 4.50 -9.08 -0.53
CA LYS A 214 5.42 -8.55 0.45
C LYS A 214 4.82 -8.98 1.75
N SER A 215 5.32 -10.09 2.30
CA SER A 215 4.56 -10.79 3.35
C SER A 215 4.28 -9.73 4.38
N ALA A 216 3.01 -9.49 4.70
CA ALA A 216 2.67 -8.26 5.39
C ALA A 216 3.38 -8.32 6.74
N TRP A 217 4.45 -7.52 6.90
CA TRP A 217 5.28 -7.55 8.11
C TRP A 217 4.37 -7.47 9.34
N PRO A 218 4.48 -8.41 10.29
CA PRO A 218 5.54 -9.42 10.48
C PRO A 218 5.47 -10.63 9.54
N LEU A 219 6.58 -11.38 9.42
CA LEU A 219 6.54 -12.69 8.76
C LEU A 219 5.58 -13.64 9.51
N ARG A 220 4.94 -14.54 8.77
CA ARG A 220 3.87 -15.40 9.30
C ARG A 220 4.36 -16.36 10.39
N TYR A 221 5.57 -16.91 10.23
CA TYR A 221 6.12 -17.95 11.10
C TYR A 221 7.34 -17.43 11.87
N THR A 222 7.49 -17.96 13.09
CA THR A 222 8.48 -17.51 14.06
C THR A 222 9.90 -17.86 13.64
N CYS A 223 10.11 -19.02 12.98
CA CYS A 223 11.42 -19.39 12.43
C CYS A 223 11.95 -18.31 11.48
N PHE A 224 11.14 -17.84 10.53
CA PHE A 224 11.57 -16.78 9.60
C PHE A 224 11.76 -15.42 10.28
N MET A 225 11.01 -15.14 11.35
CA MET A 225 11.26 -13.95 12.16
C MET A 225 12.62 -14.05 12.86
N SER A 226 12.97 -15.23 13.40
CA SER A 226 14.25 -15.51 14.04
C SER A 226 15.42 -15.28 13.10
N ASP A 227 15.38 -15.89 11.90
CA ASP A 227 16.43 -15.75 10.89
C ASP A 227 16.66 -14.28 10.53
N GLY A 228 15.59 -13.51 10.37
CA GLY A 228 15.72 -12.09 10.05
C GLY A 228 16.20 -11.22 11.22
N PHE A 229 15.90 -11.58 12.47
CA PHE A 229 16.49 -10.91 13.63
C PHE A 229 17.99 -11.19 13.74
N GLU A 230 18.42 -12.43 13.51
CA GLU A 230 19.84 -12.82 13.50
C GLU A 230 20.62 -12.12 12.37
N ALA A 231 20.06 -12.09 11.16
CA ALA A 231 20.62 -11.35 10.03
C ALA A 231 20.74 -9.84 10.33
N MET A 232 19.78 -9.26 11.07
CA MET A 232 19.86 -7.87 11.51
C MET A 232 20.98 -7.65 12.52
N GLU A 233 21.21 -8.56 13.46
CA GLU A 233 22.27 -8.45 14.48
C GLU A 233 23.67 -8.46 13.87
N THR A 234 23.87 -9.25 12.82
CA THR A 234 25.15 -9.36 12.10
C THR A 234 25.40 -8.22 11.11
N THR A 235 24.34 -7.55 10.62
CA THR A 235 24.46 -6.49 9.62
C THR A 235 24.80 -5.13 10.25
N VAL A 236 25.85 -4.48 9.75
CA VAL A 236 26.22 -3.10 10.12
C VAL A 236 25.46 -2.10 9.25
N GLY A 237 24.85 -1.09 9.86
CA GLY A 237 24.15 -0.03 9.13
C GLY A 237 23.07 0.66 9.94
N THR A 238 22.29 1.52 9.30
CA THR A 238 21.09 2.10 9.90
C THR A 238 20.04 1.00 10.15
N LEU A 239 19.11 1.25 11.06
CA LEU A 239 18.06 0.27 11.39
C LEU A 239 17.18 -0.10 10.18
N ALA A 240 16.95 0.85 9.26
CA ALA A 240 16.21 0.58 8.02
C ALA A 240 17.00 -0.32 7.06
N GLN A 241 18.30 -0.07 6.88
CA GLN A 241 19.18 -0.92 6.05
C GLN A 241 19.27 -2.34 6.62
N ARG A 242 19.49 -2.46 7.94
CA ARG A 242 19.51 -3.75 8.63
C ARG A 242 18.19 -4.50 8.42
N PHE A 243 17.06 -3.80 8.57
CA PHE A 243 15.73 -4.37 8.35
C PHE A 243 15.54 -4.89 6.92
N GLU A 244 16.00 -4.16 5.91
CA GLU A 244 15.92 -4.61 4.51
C GLU A 244 16.75 -5.86 4.25
N VAL A 245 17.91 -6.00 4.91
CA VAL A 245 18.76 -7.20 4.82
C VAL A 245 18.13 -8.39 5.56
N GLY A 246 17.66 -8.20 6.80
CA GLY A 246 17.05 -9.28 7.58
C GLY A 246 15.66 -9.70 7.09
N PHE A 247 14.93 -8.79 6.47
CA PHE A 247 13.56 -9.03 6.02
C PHE A 247 13.35 -8.60 4.56
N PRO A 248 14.01 -9.30 3.62
CA PRO A 248 13.98 -8.93 2.21
C PRO A 248 12.56 -9.00 1.65
N GLY A 249 12.20 -7.99 0.86
CA GLY A 249 10.88 -7.90 0.20
C GLY A 249 9.72 -7.49 1.12
N MET A 250 9.95 -7.23 2.41
CA MET A 250 8.93 -6.62 3.28
C MET A 250 8.68 -5.16 2.85
N GLY A 251 7.43 -4.70 2.94
CA GLY A 251 6.95 -3.42 2.38
C GLY A 251 7.45 -2.13 3.03
N GLY A 252 8.76 -1.98 3.20
CA GLY A 252 9.44 -0.84 3.80
C GLY A 252 9.46 -0.89 5.33
N TYR A 253 10.54 -0.37 5.91
CA TYR A 253 10.71 -0.26 7.36
C TYR A 253 9.72 0.74 7.98
N LYS A 254 8.93 0.28 8.96
CA LYS A 254 8.04 1.12 9.78
C LYS A 254 8.46 1.06 11.24
N LYS A 255 9.07 2.14 11.75
CA LYS A 255 9.65 2.22 13.11
C LYS A 255 8.71 1.77 14.22
N THR A 256 7.44 2.18 14.20
CA THR A 256 6.46 1.79 15.23
C THR A 256 6.16 0.30 15.23
N CYS A 257 5.98 -0.29 14.05
CA CYS A 257 5.72 -1.71 13.88
C CYS A 257 6.95 -2.54 14.26
N TRP A 258 8.15 -2.12 13.81
CA TRP A 258 9.41 -2.72 14.22
C TRP A 258 9.61 -2.71 15.75
N ASN A 259 9.41 -1.56 16.40
CA ASN A 259 9.62 -1.44 17.83
C ASN A 259 8.69 -2.36 18.62
N TRP A 260 7.44 -2.53 18.18
CA TRP A 260 6.50 -3.46 18.81
C TRP A 260 6.95 -4.92 18.63
N HIS A 261 7.24 -5.35 17.40
CA HIS A 261 7.66 -6.73 17.14
C HIS A 261 9.00 -7.10 17.76
N SER A 262 9.99 -6.20 17.71
CA SER A 262 11.29 -6.42 18.35
C SER A 262 11.18 -6.45 19.89
N ARG A 263 10.21 -5.73 20.47
CA ARG A 263 9.90 -5.83 21.89
C ARG A 263 9.31 -7.19 22.22
N ILE A 264 8.29 -7.66 21.48
CA ILE A 264 7.72 -9.01 21.67
C ILE A 264 8.81 -10.08 21.60
N TRP A 265 9.73 -9.98 20.63
CA TRP A 265 10.85 -10.91 20.51
C TRP A 265 11.79 -10.91 21.73
N ARG A 266 12.14 -9.72 22.25
CA ARG A 266 13.00 -9.59 23.44
C ARG A 266 12.30 -9.99 24.75
N ASP A 267 11.00 -9.75 24.84
CA ASP A 267 10.19 -10.07 26.02
C ASP A 267 9.83 -11.57 26.09
N ALA A 268 9.97 -12.31 24.98
CA ALA A 268 9.80 -13.76 24.93
C ALA A 268 10.95 -14.48 25.66
N THR A 269 10.60 -15.48 26.46
CA THR A 269 11.58 -16.38 27.09
C THR A 269 12.28 -17.24 26.03
N ASP A 270 13.50 -17.71 26.33
CA ASP A 270 14.25 -18.61 25.43
C ASP A 270 13.46 -19.87 25.11
N GLU A 271 12.76 -20.43 26.09
CA GLU A 271 11.91 -21.60 25.92
C GLU A 271 10.74 -21.33 24.94
N GLN A 272 10.05 -20.19 25.09
CA GLN A 272 8.98 -19.80 24.17
C GLN A 272 9.48 -19.61 22.74
N ARG A 273 10.65 -18.99 22.56
CA ARG A 273 11.27 -18.81 21.25
C ARG A 273 11.66 -20.17 20.67
N HIS A 274 12.33 -21.02 21.43
CA HIS A 274 12.75 -22.35 21.00
C HIS A 274 11.57 -23.22 20.55
N GLN A 275 10.51 -23.30 21.36
CA GLN A 275 9.30 -24.06 21.02
C GLN A 275 8.66 -23.56 19.72
N ALA A 276 8.53 -22.24 19.55
CA ALA A 276 7.92 -21.66 18.35
C ALA A 276 8.81 -21.81 17.09
N ILE A 277 10.13 -21.84 17.24
CA ILE A 277 11.09 -22.09 16.15
C ILE A 277 11.06 -23.57 15.74
N VAL A 278 11.12 -24.50 16.71
CA VAL A 278 11.09 -25.95 16.46
C VAL A 278 9.78 -26.37 15.78
N ALA A 279 8.67 -25.70 16.09
CA ALA A 279 7.40 -25.90 15.42
C ALA A 279 7.43 -25.55 13.92
N GLY A 280 8.43 -24.80 13.43
CA GLY A 280 8.65 -24.52 12.02
C GLY A 280 7.47 -23.80 11.35
N THR A 281 7.02 -24.31 10.20
CA THR A 281 5.90 -23.76 9.41
C THR A 281 4.54 -24.34 9.78
N SER A 282 4.45 -25.03 10.93
CA SER A 282 3.18 -25.52 11.48
C SER A 282 2.30 -24.38 12.00
N LYS A 283 1.05 -24.71 12.35
CA LYS A 283 0.12 -23.74 12.93
C LYS A 283 0.63 -23.22 14.27
N GLU A 284 1.32 -24.06 15.03
CA GLU A 284 1.91 -23.78 16.34
C GLU A 284 3.07 -22.78 16.22
N GLY A 285 3.85 -22.87 15.14
CA GLY A 285 5.00 -21.99 14.85
C GLY A 285 4.64 -20.59 14.32
N GLU A 286 3.35 -20.28 14.13
CA GLU A 286 2.94 -18.94 13.66
C GLU A 286 3.30 -17.83 14.67
N TRP A 287 3.81 -16.71 14.16
CA TRP A 287 4.25 -15.55 14.97
C TRP A 287 3.17 -15.06 15.95
N ARG A 288 1.91 -15.10 15.53
CA ARG A 288 0.76 -14.71 16.37
C ARG A 288 0.60 -15.55 17.64
N ASN A 289 1.06 -16.79 17.66
CA ASN A 289 1.00 -17.63 18.84
C ASN A 289 2.08 -17.25 19.84
N LEU A 290 3.29 -16.95 19.36
CA LEU A 290 4.36 -16.40 20.20
C LEU A 290 3.90 -15.09 20.85
N VAL A 291 3.31 -14.16 20.08
CA VAL A 291 2.76 -12.90 20.61
C VAL A 291 1.80 -13.17 21.78
N LYS A 292 0.83 -14.08 21.61
CA LYS A 292 -0.13 -14.43 22.66
C LYS A 292 0.53 -15.06 23.89
N ALA A 293 1.54 -15.91 23.70
CA ALA A 293 2.26 -16.55 24.79
C ALA A 293 3.03 -15.52 25.65
N VAL A 294 3.66 -14.54 24.99
CA VAL A 294 4.36 -13.43 25.66
C VAL A 294 3.37 -12.55 26.41
N GLU A 295 2.28 -12.12 25.78
CA GLU A 295 1.24 -11.28 26.41
C GLU A 295 0.65 -11.96 27.66
N LYS A 296 0.27 -13.25 27.55
CA LYS A 296 -0.23 -14.04 28.69
C LYS A 296 0.77 -14.09 29.86
N SER A 297 2.07 -14.17 29.56
CA SER A 297 3.12 -14.20 30.58
C SER A 297 3.32 -12.84 31.25
N GLN A 298 3.12 -11.75 30.52
CA GLN A 298 3.17 -10.38 31.05
C GLN A 298 1.98 -10.08 31.97
N ASP A 299 0.79 -10.55 31.60
CA ASP A 299 -0.42 -10.42 32.42
C ASP A 299 -0.25 -11.15 33.76
N ALA A 300 0.29 -12.37 33.73
CA ALA A 300 0.57 -13.15 34.95
C ALA A 300 1.54 -12.43 35.90
N ARG A 301 2.65 -11.90 35.36
CA ARG A 301 3.63 -11.13 36.16
C ARG A 301 3.06 -9.83 36.74
N THR A 302 2.06 -9.25 36.08
CA THR A 302 1.39 -8.03 36.54
C THR A 302 0.37 -8.34 37.63
N SER A 303 -0.30 -9.49 37.58
CA SER A 303 -1.26 -9.91 38.63
C SER A 303 -0.61 -10.33 39.95
N GLU A 304 0.69 -10.68 39.93
CA GLU A 304 1.44 -11.04 41.14
C GLU A 304 2.04 -9.82 41.87
N ARG A 305 1.95 -8.61 41.29
CA ARG A 305 2.44 -7.36 41.88
C ARG A 305 1.32 -6.56 42.51
#